data_AF-A0A3A4QDS9-F1
#
_entry.id   AF-A0A3A4QDS9-F1
#
_cell.length_a   1.000
_cell.length_b   1.000
_cell.length_c   1.000
_cell.angle_alpha   90.00
_cell.angle_beta   90.00
_cell.angle_gamma   90.00
#
_symmetry.space_group_name_H-M   'P 1'
#
loop_
_entity.id
_entity.type
_entity.pdbx_description
1 polymer ?
#
loop_
_entity_poly.entity_id
_entity_poly.type
_entity_poly.pdbx_seq_one_letter_code
_entity_poly.pdbx_strand_id
1 'polypeptide(L)'
;MKKLIKLVSAGLIISVCLLMISNGISAAETRLKSDRRVAARAVTSSNSIYKLTVEDQIPGSGIGTFTVGTATNHPNPNQNVLYGGAGESPGTSYLTIRSFTSQTDYISTADGGLLSDYTIVNLDNFSPTVSPLGTTGSQVTWPITGRDDLSVQQVTDVEGTTYENSRLRVTTTVTNNGTTPVDIGIRYQWDWMVGGSDDSWFRAYNPTGPWTDVFESFINPPFLAYEITDDPASPLFSVYGTVNGPGTLSPQPTPPNMMAYVRWSTAYSNVWEFAVTGSDADSATCYYWSPITLAPGATIAVTQYITTAIEVIGPPPAPRPIPTMSEWGMIIMALILAGSAIWMMRRRQVS
;
A
#
# COMPACT_ATOMS: atom_id res chain seq x y z
N MET A 1 49.06 -41.87 -35.27
CA MET A 1 49.64 -43.01 -34.50
C MET A 1 50.82 -42.45 -33.69
N LYS A 2 50.79 -42.27 -32.38
CA LYS A 2 50.49 -43.21 -31.28
C LYS A 2 49.89 -42.43 -30.09
N LYS A 3 48.70 -42.82 -29.62
CA LYS A 3 48.39 -43.36 -28.27
C LYS A 3 48.86 -42.46 -27.11
N LEU A 4 47.99 -41.72 -26.42
CA LEU A 4 46.95 -42.18 -25.48
C LEU A 4 47.53 -42.96 -24.28
N ILE A 5 47.73 -42.27 -23.15
CA ILE A 5 47.70 -42.87 -21.80
C ILE A 5 46.78 -41.99 -20.93
N LYS A 6 45.84 -42.67 -20.26
CA LYS A 6 44.70 -42.20 -19.48
C LYS A 6 45.06 -42.04 -17.99
N LEU A 7 44.35 -41.08 -17.36
CA LEU A 7 43.75 -41.08 -16.01
C LEU A 7 44.61 -41.48 -14.78
N VAL A 8 44.62 -40.65 -13.73
CA VAL A 8 43.68 -40.65 -12.58
C VAL A 8 44.19 -39.63 -11.56
N SER A 9 43.39 -38.61 -11.24
CA SER A 9 43.28 -38.08 -9.88
C SER A 9 42.06 -37.17 -9.82
N ALA A 10 40.93 -37.80 -9.51
CA ALA A 10 39.72 -37.16 -9.05
C ALA A 10 39.94 -36.74 -7.59
N GLY A 11 39.56 -35.51 -7.26
CA GLY A 11 39.45 -35.07 -5.88
C GLY A 11 39.63 -33.57 -5.71
N LEU A 12 38.56 -32.95 -5.18
CA LEU A 12 38.53 -31.72 -4.38
C LEU A 12 38.03 -30.41 -5.04
N ILE A 13 36.88 -29.98 -4.49
CA ILE A 13 36.39 -28.61 -4.24
C ILE A 13 35.45 -27.98 -5.30
N ILE A 14 34.17 -28.26 -5.05
CA ILE A 14 33.01 -27.36 -5.15
C ILE A 14 33.37 -25.95 -4.64
N SER A 15 33.32 -24.91 -5.48
CA SER A 15 32.75 -23.58 -5.15
C SER A 15 32.89 -22.61 -6.33
N VAL A 16 32.07 -21.57 -6.35
CA VAL A 16 32.00 -20.46 -7.33
C VAL A 16 31.16 -20.73 -8.58
N CYS A 17 29.88 -21.07 -8.36
CA CYS A 17 28.80 -20.38 -9.04
C CYS A 17 28.42 -19.13 -8.21
N LEU A 18 27.94 -18.07 -8.87
CA LEU A 18 27.60 -16.73 -8.38
C LEU A 18 28.78 -15.75 -8.23
N LEU A 19 28.97 -14.89 -9.25
CA LEU A 19 28.90 -13.44 -9.08
C LEU A 19 29.05 -12.76 -10.45
N MET A 20 27.94 -12.49 -11.14
CA MET A 20 27.82 -11.41 -12.13
C MET A 20 26.31 -11.09 -12.28
N ILE A 21 25.66 -10.73 -11.18
CA ILE A 21 24.51 -9.83 -11.28
C ILE A 21 25.14 -8.45 -11.20
N SER A 22 25.31 -7.81 -12.35
CA SER A 22 25.69 -6.40 -12.42
C SER A 22 24.64 -5.62 -11.64
N ASN A 23 25.04 -5.04 -10.52
CA ASN A 23 24.33 -4.01 -9.81
C ASN A 23 24.13 -2.82 -10.74
N GLY A 24 23.05 -2.85 -11.53
CA GLY A 24 22.44 -1.65 -12.09
C GLY A 24 21.77 -0.89 -10.96
N ILE A 25 22.55 -0.35 -10.03
CA ILE A 25 22.10 0.76 -9.21
C ILE A 25 22.09 1.95 -10.16
N SER A 26 21.03 2.06 -10.96
CA SER A 26 20.68 3.34 -11.55
C SER A 26 20.36 4.22 -10.36
N ALA A 27 21.23 5.18 -10.07
CA ALA A 27 20.86 6.31 -9.24
C ALA A 27 19.65 6.95 -9.91
N ALA A 28 18.44 6.62 -9.44
CA ALA A 28 17.26 7.38 -9.78
C ALA A 28 17.54 8.78 -9.23
N GLU A 29 17.88 9.71 -10.13
CA GLU A 29 17.95 11.13 -9.79
C GLU A 29 16.67 11.49 -9.06
N THR A 30 16.82 12.13 -7.90
CA THR A 30 15.69 12.53 -7.04
C THR A 30 14.81 13.47 -7.84
N ARG A 31 13.69 12.97 -8.36
CA ARG A 31 12.69 13.77 -9.05
C ARG A 31 12.13 14.78 -8.04
N LEU A 32 12.46 16.05 -8.22
CA LEU A 32 11.93 17.10 -7.35
C LEU A 32 10.41 17.15 -7.51
N LYS A 33 9.69 17.17 -6.38
CA LYS A 33 8.28 17.59 -6.33
C LYS A 33 8.26 19.05 -6.78
N SER A 34 8.09 19.30 -8.07
CA SER A 34 7.88 20.66 -8.54
C SER A 34 6.58 21.18 -7.90
N ASP A 35 6.55 22.44 -7.45
CA ASP A 35 5.36 23.18 -6.97
C ASP A 35 4.27 23.33 -8.06
N ARG A 36 3.95 22.25 -8.75
CA ARG A 36 3.13 22.23 -9.94
C ARG A 36 1.67 22.40 -9.56
N ARG A 37 1.27 23.66 -9.76
CA ARG A 37 0.00 24.14 -10.33
C ARG A 37 -1.10 24.49 -9.33
N VAL A 38 -1.62 25.69 -9.60
CA VAL A 38 -2.71 26.40 -8.95
C VAL A 38 -3.95 25.51 -8.83
N ALA A 39 -4.60 25.52 -7.67
CA ALA A 39 -5.87 24.87 -7.32
C ALA A 39 -7.05 25.07 -8.29
N ALA A 40 -6.89 25.83 -9.38
CA ALA A 40 -7.94 26.16 -10.35
C ALA A 40 -8.42 24.99 -11.23
N ARG A 41 -7.84 23.79 -11.07
CA ARG A 41 -8.11 22.59 -11.90
C ARG A 41 -8.36 21.34 -11.08
N ALA A 42 -8.75 21.56 -9.84
CA ALA A 42 -9.11 20.51 -8.92
C ALA A 42 -10.38 20.90 -8.20
N VAL A 43 -11.17 19.89 -7.83
CA VAL A 43 -12.35 20.05 -6.99
C VAL A 43 -12.00 19.62 -5.58
N THR A 44 -12.25 20.50 -4.61
CA THR A 44 -12.11 20.19 -3.19
C THR A 44 -13.49 19.85 -2.61
N SER A 45 -13.59 18.66 -2.02
CA SER A 45 -14.73 18.16 -1.25
C SER A 45 -14.35 18.05 0.23
N SER A 46 -15.31 18.15 1.14
CA SER A 46 -15.01 18.11 2.58
C SER A 46 -16.19 17.66 3.42
N ASN A 47 -15.89 16.95 4.51
CA ASN A 47 -16.82 16.69 5.61
C ASN A 47 -16.52 17.56 6.85
N SER A 48 -15.76 18.64 6.67
CA SER A 48 -15.20 19.53 7.71
C SER A 48 -14.10 18.93 8.61
N ILE A 49 -13.87 17.61 8.58
CA ILE A 49 -12.74 16.95 9.27
C ILE A 49 -11.57 16.73 8.31
N TYR A 50 -11.86 16.25 7.10
CA TYR A 50 -10.89 16.16 6.01
C TYR A 50 -11.33 17.02 4.84
N LYS A 51 -10.34 17.41 4.04
CA LYS A 51 -10.53 17.95 2.71
C LYS A 51 -9.85 17.02 1.71
N LEU A 52 -10.61 16.62 0.71
CA LEU A 52 -10.19 15.79 -0.41
C LEU A 52 -10.15 16.67 -1.64
N THR A 53 -9.00 16.74 -2.29
CA THR A 53 -8.84 17.48 -3.53
C THR A 53 -8.50 16.52 -4.65
N VAL A 54 -9.31 16.52 -5.70
CA VAL A 54 -9.17 15.64 -6.88
C VAL A 54 -8.97 16.51 -8.11
N GLU A 55 -7.98 16.18 -8.93
CA GLU A 55 -7.81 16.84 -10.22
C GLU A 55 -8.94 16.47 -11.18
N ASP A 56 -9.61 17.48 -11.76
CA ASP A 56 -10.81 17.31 -12.56
C ASP A 56 -10.71 17.85 -14.00
N GLN A 57 -9.57 18.47 -14.37
CA GLN A 57 -9.41 19.13 -15.66
C GLN A 57 -8.02 18.96 -16.27
N ILE A 58 -7.97 18.84 -17.61
CA ILE A 58 -6.73 18.93 -18.39
C ILE A 58 -6.45 20.35 -18.90
N PRO A 59 -5.17 20.77 -19.03
CA PRO A 59 -3.98 20.03 -18.64
C PRO A 59 -3.68 20.15 -17.13
N GLY A 60 -3.16 19.09 -16.50
CA GLY A 60 -2.75 19.12 -15.09
C GLY A 60 -1.78 17.97 -14.76
N SER A 61 -1.79 17.49 -13.51
CA SER A 61 -1.03 16.33 -13.01
C SER A 61 -1.67 14.97 -13.39
N GLY A 62 -2.89 14.98 -13.95
CA GLY A 62 -3.67 13.84 -14.42
C GLY A 62 -5.02 13.76 -13.72
N ILE A 63 -6.11 13.63 -14.48
CA ILE A 63 -7.47 13.58 -13.91
C ILE A 63 -7.56 12.37 -12.98
N GLY A 64 -8.19 12.55 -11.81
CA GLY A 64 -8.32 11.52 -10.78
C GLY A 64 -7.09 11.33 -9.89
N THR A 65 -5.96 12.01 -10.14
CA THR A 65 -4.96 12.19 -9.08
C THR A 65 -5.59 12.97 -7.93
N PHE A 66 -5.24 12.62 -6.69
CA PHE A 66 -5.87 13.21 -5.51
C PHE A 66 -4.87 13.43 -4.38
N THR A 67 -5.26 14.28 -3.44
CA THR A 67 -4.59 14.46 -2.16
C THR A 67 -5.60 14.68 -1.04
N VAL A 68 -5.18 14.50 0.20
CA VAL A 68 -6.01 14.70 1.39
C VAL A 68 -5.27 15.52 2.43
N GLY A 69 -5.94 16.52 2.96
CA GLY A 69 -5.51 17.28 4.12
C GLY A 69 -6.55 17.27 5.22
N THR A 70 -6.14 17.74 6.40
CA THR A 70 -7.07 17.95 7.52
C THR A 70 -7.78 19.29 7.35
N ALA A 71 -9.08 19.32 7.63
CA ALA A 71 -9.92 20.50 7.54
C ALA A 71 -10.12 21.16 8.92
N THR A 72 -10.89 22.25 8.96
CA THR A 72 -10.99 23.16 10.12
C THR A 72 -11.41 22.48 11.42
N ASN A 73 -12.25 21.45 11.38
CA ASN A 73 -12.74 20.78 12.59
C ASN A 73 -11.88 19.58 13.01
N HIS A 74 -10.77 19.31 12.31
CA HIS A 74 -9.79 18.33 12.75
C HIS A 74 -8.99 18.86 13.94
N PRO A 75 -8.61 18.03 14.93
CA PRO A 75 -7.79 18.45 16.08
C PRO A 75 -6.48 19.15 15.69
N ASN A 76 -5.90 18.74 14.56
CA ASN A 76 -4.75 19.37 13.92
C ASN A 76 -5.15 19.87 12.53
N PRO A 77 -5.72 21.09 12.39
CA PRO A 77 -6.25 21.58 11.12
C PRO A 77 -5.14 22.01 10.14
N ASN A 78 -5.45 21.99 8.84
CA ASN A 78 -4.57 22.43 7.75
C ASN A 78 -3.22 21.68 7.68
N GLN A 79 -3.23 20.40 7.99
CA GLN A 79 -2.08 19.50 7.88
C GLN A 79 -2.22 18.61 6.66
N ASN A 80 -1.09 18.18 6.11
CA ASN A 80 -1.05 17.15 5.07
C ASN A 80 -1.39 15.79 5.72
N VAL A 81 -2.21 15.00 5.03
CA VAL A 81 -2.34 13.56 5.26
C VAL A 81 -1.60 12.83 4.14
N LEU A 82 -1.90 13.23 2.91
CA LEU A 82 -1.07 12.98 1.73
C LEU A 82 -0.37 14.30 1.34
N TYR A 83 0.77 14.19 0.65
CA TYR A 83 1.49 15.36 0.15
C TYR A 83 0.58 16.29 -0.66
N GLY A 84 0.72 17.60 -0.43
CA GLY A 84 -0.10 18.63 -1.08
C GLY A 84 -1.51 18.79 -0.49
N GLY A 85 -1.89 17.99 0.51
CA GLY A 85 -3.22 17.99 1.11
C GLY A 85 -3.62 19.30 1.77
N ALA A 86 -2.71 19.91 2.54
CA ALA A 86 -2.92 21.21 3.17
C ALA A 86 -3.09 22.33 2.14
N GLY A 87 -2.35 22.24 1.03
CA GLY A 87 -2.37 23.20 -0.08
C GLY A 87 -3.38 22.89 -1.18
N GLU A 88 -4.16 21.80 -1.05
CA GLU A 88 -5.15 21.37 -2.06
C GLU A 88 -4.52 21.21 -3.45
N SER A 89 -3.34 20.60 -3.49
CA SER A 89 -2.52 20.41 -4.70
C SER A 89 -2.30 18.92 -4.96
N PRO A 90 -3.20 18.26 -5.70
CA PRO A 90 -3.05 16.85 -6.06
C PRO A 90 -1.96 16.66 -7.11
N GLY A 91 -1.43 15.43 -7.22
CA GLY A 91 -0.56 15.05 -8.34
C GLY A 91 0.53 14.04 -8.01
N THR A 92 0.80 13.79 -6.73
CA THR A 92 1.89 12.88 -6.31
C THR A 92 1.41 11.49 -5.86
N SER A 93 0.09 11.30 -5.76
CA SER A 93 -0.57 10.00 -5.60
C SER A 93 -1.36 9.65 -6.86
N TYR A 94 -1.19 8.43 -7.40
CA TYR A 94 -1.85 8.03 -8.64
C TYR A 94 -2.23 6.54 -8.68
N LEU A 95 -3.12 6.23 -9.62
CA LEU A 95 -3.62 4.89 -9.94
C LEU A 95 -2.89 4.32 -11.15
N THR A 96 -2.56 3.03 -11.10
CA THR A 96 -2.17 2.25 -12.29
C THR A 96 -3.09 1.05 -12.45
N ILE A 97 -3.56 0.83 -13.67
CA ILE A 97 -4.17 -0.43 -14.13
C ILE A 97 -3.20 -1.09 -15.10
N ARG A 98 -2.60 -2.20 -14.71
CA ARG A 98 -1.74 -3.01 -15.58
C ARG A 98 -2.59 -4.04 -16.31
N SER A 99 -2.52 -4.08 -17.64
CA SER A 99 -3.06 -5.17 -18.45
C SER A 99 -1.93 -6.12 -18.83
N PHE A 100 -1.94 -7.32 -18.28
CA PHE A 100 -1.02 -8.40 -18.66
C PHE A 100 -1.35 -8.98 -20.03
N THR A 101 -2.60 -8.82 -20.49
CA THR A 101 -3.05 -9.26 -21.81
C THR A 101 -2.49 -8.38 -22.92
N SER A 102 -2.63 -7.05 -22.80
CA SER A 102 -2.16 -6.12 -23.84
C SER A 102 -0.74 -5.59 -23.62
N GLN A 103 -0.13 -5.94 -22.48
CA GLN A 103 1.16 -5.40 -22.02
C GLN A 103 1.15 -3.86 -21.97
N THR A 104 0.11 -3.32 -21.32
CA THR A 104 -0.14 -1.88 -21.21
C THR A 104 -0.33 -1.49 -19.75
N ASP A 105 0.32 -0.42 -19.31
CA ASP A 105 0.01 0.24 -18.04
C ASP A 105 -0.79 1.51 -18.30
N TYR A 106 -2.02 1.53 -17.80
CA TYR A 106 -2.88 2.69 -17.82
C TYR A 106 -2.71 3.48 -16.53
N ILE A 107 -2.21 4.71 -16.62
CA ILE A 107 -1.87 5.53 -15.45
C ILE A 107 -2.76 6.77 -15.36
N SER A 108 -3.15 7.14 -14.13
CA SER A 108 -3.96 8.35 -13.92
C SER A 108 -3.13 9.63 -13.82
N THR A 109 -1.80 9.55 -13.78
CA THR A 109 -0.94 10.74 -13.84
C THR A 109 -0.60 11.13 -15.27
N ALA A 110 -0.58 12.43 -15.54
CA ALA A 110 -0.18 13.03 -16.81
C ALA A 110 1.32 13.30 -16.93
N ASP A 111 2.09 12.97 -15.89
CA ASP A 111 3.53 13.17 -15.90
C ASP A 111 4.25 12.18 -16.83
N GLY A 112 5.17 12.71 -17.64
CA GLY A 112 5.99 11.93 -18.56
C GLY A 112 7.30 11.44 -17.96
N GLY A 113 7.99 10.56 -18.70
CA GLY A 113 9.31 10.03 -18.33
C GLY A 113 9.28 8.90 -17.28
N LEU A 114 8.10 8.32 -17.05
CA LEU A 114 7.94 7.16 -16.16
C LEU A 114 8.49 5.89 -16.81
N LEU A 115 8.87 4.94 -15.97
CA LEU A 115 9.48 3.67 -16.34
C LEU A 115 8.47 2.54 -16.20
N SER A 116 8.42 1.69 -17.21
CA SER A 116 7.66 0.45 -17.21
C SER A 116 8.30 -0.53 -18.19
N ASP A 117 8.13 -1.82 -17.93
CA ASP A 117 8.33 -2.91 -18.88
C ASP A 117 7.19 -2.99 -19.91
N TYR A 118 6.06 -2.33 -19.67
CA TYR A 118 4.87 -2.29 -20.53
C TYR A 118 4.72 -0.94 -21.24
N THR A 119 3.84 -0.90 -22.25
CA THR A 119 3.48 0.36 -22.90
C THR A 119 2.72 1.24 -21.91
N ILE A 120 3.21 2.45 -21.64
CA ILE A 120 2.51 3.40 -20.76
C ILE A 120 1.48 4.20 -21.56
N VAL A 121 0.24 4.25 -21.08
CA VAL A 121 -0.84 5.05 -21.66
C VAL A 121 -1.49 5.90 -20.56
N ASN A 122 -1.50 7.22 -20.74
CA ASN A 122 -2.22 8.11 -19.83
C ASN A 122 -3.73 7.90 -19.99
N LEU A 123 -4.42 7.69 -18.86
CA LEU A 123 -5.86 7.55 -18.77
C LEU A 123 -6.63 8.79 -19.25
N ASP A 124 -6.05 9.99 -19.18
CA ASP A 124 -6.64 11.23 -19.71
C ASP A 124 -6.91 11.17 -21.22
N ASN A 125 -6.20 10.29 -21.95
CA ASN A 125 -6.41 10.10 -23.38
C ASN A 125 -7.80 9.50 -23.71
N PHE A 126 -8.52 8.98 -22.71
CA PHE A 126 -9.82 8.34 -22.88
C PHE A 126 -11.01 9.27 -22.55
N SER A 127 -10.80 10.59 -22.53
CA SER A 127 -11.86 11.57 -22.26
C SER A 127 -12.63 11.26 -20.96
N PRO A 128 -11.93 11.22 -19.80
CA PRO A 128 -12.57 10.89 -18.54
C PRO A 128 -13.73 11.83 -18.18
N THR A 129 -14.68 11.28 -17.45
CA THR A 129 -15.76 12.06 -16.82
C THR A 129 -15.53 12.13 -15.32
N VAL A 130 -15.69 13.32 -14.75
CA VAL A 130 -15.67 13.56 -13.31
C VAL A 130 -17.07 13.97 -12.87
N SER A 131 -17.60 13.30 -11.87
CA SER A 131 -18.91 13.62 -11.27
C SER A 131 -18.78 13.75 -9.76
N PRO A 132 -19.37 14.79 -9.14
CA PRO A 132 -19.35 14.95 -7.69
C PRO A 132 -20.19 13.86 -7.02
N LEU A 133 -19.73 13.39 -5.86
CA LEU A 133 -20.48 12.53 -4.95
C LEU A 133 -20.95 13.40 -3.77
N GLY A 134 -22.08 14.07 -3.96
CA GLY A 134 -22.56 15.08 -3.01
C GLY A 134 -21.53 16.20 -2.84
N THR A 135 -21.18 16.51 -1.59
CA THR A 135 -20.19 17.54 -1.24
C THR A 135 -18.90 16.96 -0.64
N THR A 136 -18.79 15.63 -0.56
CA THR A 136 -17.74 14.92 0.18
C THR A 136 -16.83 14.10 -0.71
N GLY A 137 -17.20 13.85 -1.97
CA GLY A 137 -16.39 13.03 -2.84
C GLY A 137 -16.52 13.33 -4.31
N SER A 138 -15.82 12.55 -5.09
CA SER A 138 -15.83 12.57 -6.54
C SER A 138 -15.72 11.15 -7.08
N GLN A 139 -16.32 10.94 -8.24
CA GLN A 139 -16.19 9.74 -9.03
C GLN A 139 -15.59 10.11 -10.38
N VAL A 140 -14.48 9.47 -10.73
CA VAL A 140 -13.83 9.59 -12.02
C VAL A 140 -14.04 8.30 -12.80
N THR A 141 -14.39 8.41 -14.08
CA THR A 141 -14.57 7.24 -14.96
C THR A 141 -13.75 7.41 -16.22
N TRP A 142 -12.96 6.39 -16.56
CA TRP A 142 -12.16 6.30 -17.79
C TRP A 142 -12.68 5.13 -18.65
N PRO A 143 -13.23 5.42 -19.85
CA PRO A 143 -13.63 4.40 -20.82
C PRO A 143 -12.45 4.01 -21.71
N ILE A 144 -11.60 3.10 -21.22
CA ILE A 144 -10.43 2.60 -21.95
C ILE A 144 -10.91 1.82 -23.17
N THR A 145 -10.44 2.23 -24.34
CA THR A 145 -10.73 1.57 -25.62
C THR A 145 -9.45 1.38 -26.44
N GLY A 146 -9.49 0.48 -27.43
CA GLY A 146 -8.38 0.22 -28.35
C GLY A 146 -7.62 -1.07 -28.03
N ARG A 147 -6.60 -1.00 -27.16
CA ARG A 147 -5.77 -2.18 -26.79
C ARG A 147 -6.50 -3.16 -25.89
N ASP A 148 -7.26 -2.61 -24.94
CA ASP A 148 -8.21 -3.29 -24.09
C ASP A 148 -9.54 -2.53 -24.18
N ASP A 149 -10.63 -3.16 -23.73
CA ASP A 149 -11.94 -2.54 -23.60
C ASP A 149 -12.39 -2.62 -22.15
N LEU A 150 -11.99 -1.62 -21.35
CA LEU A 150 -12.21 -1.57 -19.91
C LEU A 150 -12.95 -0.29 -19.52
N SER A 151 -13.84 -0.38 -18.55
CA SER A 151 -14.30 0.79 -17.80
C SER A 151 -13.61 0.80 -16.45
N VAL A 152 -12.84 1.85 -16.18
CA VAL A 152 -12.22 2.06 -14.87
C VAL A 152 -12.96 3.20 -14.19
N GLN A 153 -13.45 2.95 -12.98
CA GLN A 153 -14.09 3.94 -12.14
C GLN A 153 -13.32 4.06 -10.82
N GLN A 154 -12.95 5.26 -10.44
CA GLN A 154 -12.39 5.54 -9.11
C GLN A 154 -13.33 6.46 -8.34
N VAL A 155 -13.74 6.00 -7.16
CA VAL A 155 -14.51 6.77 -6.18
C VAL A 155 -13.58 7.16 -5.05
N THR A 156 -13.46 8.46 -4.80
CA THR A 156 -12.76 9.04 -3.65
C THR A 156 -13.76 9.87 -2.84
N ASP A 157 -13.93 9.58 -1.56
CA ASP A 157 -15.00 10.18 -0.75
C ASP A 157 -14.57 10.34 0.72
N VAL A 158 -14.81 11.50 1.32
CA VAL A 158 -14.60 11.72 2.76
C VAL A 158 -15.88 11.44 3.53
N GLU A 159 -15.90 10.31 4.22
CA GLU A 159 -17.05 9.83 4.98
C GLU A 159 -16.96 10.27 6.44
N GLY A 160 -18.10 10.28 7.12
CA GLY A 160 -18.20 10.63 8.54
C GLY A 160 -18.58 12.09 8.79
N THR A 161 -18.88 12.40 10.05
CA THR A 161 -19.38 13.71 10.51
C THR A 161 -18.69 14.20 11.77
N THR A 162 -17.98 13.33 12.49
CA THR A 162 -17.14 13.67 13.65
C THR A 162 -15.72 13.19 13.39
N TYR A 163 -14.75 13.64 14.19
CA TYR A 163 -13.37 13.19 14.05
C TYR A 163 -13.27 11.66 14.11
N GLU A 164 -13.90 11.06 15.12
CA GLU A 164 -13.81 9.64 15.49
C GLU A 164 -14.41 8.68 14.46
N ASN A 165 -15.25 9.18 13.54
CA ASN A 165 -15.85 8.36 12.49
C ASN A 165 -15.44 8.79 11.08
N SER A 166 -14.60 9.82 10.96
CA SER A 166 -14.21 10.35 9.66
C SER A 166 -13.10 9.55 9.02
N ARG A 167 -13.17 9.40 7.70
CA ARG A 167 -12.18 8.68 6.89
C ARG A 167 -12.29 9.05 5.41
N LEU A 168 -11.20 8.93 4.68
CA LEU A 168 -11.21 8.86 3.22
C LEU A 168 -11.48 7.42 2.80
N ARG A 169 -12.38 7.20 1.84
CA ARG A 169 -12.53 5.96 1.08
C ARG A 169 -11.97 6.14 -0.32
N VAL A 170 -11.22 5.16 -0.81
CA VAL A 170 -10.79 5.04 -2.20
C VAL A 170 -11.20 3.67 -2.75
N THR A 171 -12.17 3.65 -3.66
CA THR A 171 -12.63 2.43 -4.34
C THR A 171 -12.34 2.54 -5.82
N THR A 172 -11.66 1.54 -6.39
CA THR A 172 -11.47 1.42 -7.84
C THR A 172 -12.20 0.19 -8.34
N THR A 173 -13.09 0.41 -9.31
CA THR A 173 -13.87 -0.61 -9.99
C THR A 173 -13.38 -0.73 -11.41
N VAL A 174 -13.09 -1.95 -11.86
CA VAL A 174 -12.69 -2.24 -13.25
C VAL A 174 -13.67 -3.25 -13.84
N THR A 175 -14.26 -2.90 -14.98
CA THR A 175 -15.16 -3.77 -15.74
C THR A 175 -14.53 -4.09 -17.09
N ASN A 176 -14.51 -5.37 -17.48
CA ASN A 176 -14.15 -5.77 -18.83
C ASN A 176 -15.38 -5.66 -19.74
N ASN A 177 -15.38 -4.68 -20.64
CA ASN A 177 -16.45 -4.48 -21.62
C ASN A 177 -16.21 -5.25 -22.93
N GLY A 178 -15.01 -5.80 -23.11
CA GLY A 178 -14.62 -6.56 -24.28
C GLY A 178 -15.27 -7.93 -24.38
N THR A 179 -14.97 -8.63 -25.47
CA THR A 179 -15.54 -9.96 -25.78
C THR A 179 -14.65 -11.13 -25.39
N THR A 180 -13.42 -10.87 -24.92
CA THR A 180 -12.47 -11.88 -24.44
C THR A 180 -12.05 -11.59 -22.99
N PRO A 181 -11.67 -12.63 -22.21
CA PRO A 181 -11.09 -12.40 -20.89
C PRO A 181 -9.84 -11.52 -20.96
N VAL A 182 -9.60 -10.75 -19.90
CA VAL A 182 -8.43 -9.88 -19.74
C VAL A 182 -7.81 -10.12 -18.35
N ASP A 183 -6.49 -10.22 -18.31
CA ASP A 183 -5.72 -10.33 -17.07
C ASP A 183 -5.19 -8.96 -16.70
N ILE A 184 -5.59 -8.46 -15.53
CA ILE A 184 -5.22 -7.14 -15.05
C ILE A 184 -4.58 -7.18 -13.67
N GLY A 185 -3.95 -6.07 -13.30
CA GLY A 185 -3.58 -5.72 -11.93
C GLY A 185 -4.00 -4.28 -11.63
N ILE A 186 -4.28 -3.99 -10.37
CA ILE A 186 -4.54 -2.64 -9.87
C ILE A 186 -3.44 -2.26 -8.88
N ARG A 187 -2.88 -1.06 -9.03
CA ARG A 187 -1.92 -0.49 -8.09
C ARG A 187 -2.33 0.92 -7.65
N TYR A 188 -2.35 1.13 -6.34
CA TYR A 188 -2.36 2.49 -5.77
C TYR A 188 -0.94 2.86 -5.38
N GLN A 189 -0.55 4.12 -5.63
CA GLN A 189 0.62 4.73 -5.01
C GLN A 189 0.18 5.99 -4.28
N TRP A 190 0.39 6.02 -2.96
CA TRP A 190 0.03 7.13 -2.08
C TRP A 190 1.29 7.77 -1.52
N ASP A 191 1.41 9.09 -1.66
CA ASP A 191 2.55 9.90 -1.24
C ASP A 191 2.28 10.52 0.14
N TRP A 192 3.05 10.12 1.14
CA TRP A 192 2.81 10.52 2.53
C TRP A 192 3.56 11.79 2.87
N MET A 193 2.83 12.75 3.43
CA MET A 193 3.43 13.84 4.16
C MET A 193 2.58 14.08 5.40
N VAL A 194 3.04 13.62 6.56
CA VAL A 194 2.30 13.73 7.83
C VAL A 194 2.93 14.82 8.67
N GLY A 195 2.14 15.73 9.24
CA GLY A 195 2.65 16.81 10.11
C GLY A 195 3.71 17.73 9.48
N GLY A 196 3.85 17.72 8.15
CA GLY A 196 4.89 18.46 7.43
C GLY A 196 6.19 17.68 7.18
N SER A 197 6.30 16.45 7.66
CA SER A 197 7.38 15.50 7.35
C SER A 197 7.00 14.64 6.14
N ASP A 198 7.88 14.60 5.14
CA ASP A 198 7.74 13.79 3.91
C ASP A 198 8.41 12.40 4.07
N ASP A 199 9.28 12.26 5.07
CA ASP A 199 10.00 11.08 5.52
C ASP A 199 9.28 10.34 6.66
N SER A 200 7.96 10.17 6.50
CA SER A 200 7.10 9.65 7.56
C SER A 200 7.43 8.20 7.93
N TRP A 201 7.36 7.88 9.23
CA TRP A 201 7.61 6.56 9.80
C TRP A 201 6.43 5.61 9.59
N PHE A 202 6.72 4.32 9.49
CA PHE A 202 5.73 3.26 9.29
C PHE A 202 5.70 2.26 10.45
N ARG A 203 4.52 1.73 10.79
CA ARG A 203 4.40 0.45 11.49
C ARG A 203 3.15 -0.32 11.04
N ALA A 204 3.24 -1.65 11.06
CA ALA A 204 2.06 -2.48 11.00
C ALA A 204 1.17 -2.25 12.23
N TYR A 205 -0.14 -2.33 12.04
CA TYR A 205 -1.13 -2.16 13.09
C TYR A 205 -2.10 -3.35 13.12
N ASN A 206 -2.26 -3.93 14.31
CA ASN A 206 -3.05 -5.13 14.57
C ASN A 206 -2.65 -6.35 13.68
N PRO A 207 -1.61 -7.11 14.08
CA PRO A 207 -0.77 -6.90 15.27
C PRO A 207 0.15 -5.67 15.10
N THR A 208 0.37 -4.94 16.19
CA THR A 208 1.22 -3.73 16.16
C THR A 208 2.69 -4.10 16.14
N GLY A 209 3.41 -3.64 15.11
CA GLY A 209 4.85 -3.79 14.96
C GLY A 209 5.64 -2.61 15.54
N PRO A 210 6.99 -2.69 15.56
CA PRO A 210 7.83 -1.55 15.86
C PRO A 210 7.73 -0.48 14.75
N TRP A 211 8.03 0.77 15.09
CA TRP A 211 8.25 1.82 14.10
C TRP A 211 9.50 1.52 13.26
N THR A 212 9.41 1.82 11.97
CA THR A 212 10.50 1.70 11.00
C THR A 212 10.43 2.84 9.99
N ASP A 213 11.59 3.33 9.60
CA ASP A 213 11.82 4.21 8.45
C ASP A 213 12.43 3.41 7.27
N VAL A 214 12.70 2.11 7.46
CA VAL A 214 13.21 1.21 6.43
C VAL A 214 12.07 0.75 5.53
N PHE A 215 12.27 0.91 4.22
CA PHE A 215 11.30 0.51 3.21
C PHE A 215 11.22 -1.02 3.09
N GLU A 216 10.00 -1.54 3.02
CA GLU A 216 9.72 -2.98 3.06
C GLU A 216 8.46 -3.34 2.24
N SER A 217 8.48 -4.54 1.66
CA SER A 217 7.32 -5.15 1.00
C SER A 217 6.72 -6.26 1.85
N PHE A 218 5.39 -6.30 1.90
CA PHE A 218 4.59 -7.28 2.61
C PHE A 218 3.73 -8.06 1.62
N ILE A 219 4.12 -9.31 1.34
CA ILE A 219 3.34 -10.24 0.52
C ILE A 219 2.23 -10.83 1.39
N ASN A 220 0.98 -10.76 0.93
CA ASN A 220 -0.22 -11.14 1.69
C ASN A 220 -0.14 -10.61 3.14
N PRO A 221 -0.10 -9.28 3.31
CA PRO A 221 0.26 -8.64 4.58
C PRO A 221 -0.57 -9.21 5.75
N PRO A 222 0.05 -9.63 6.86
CA PRO A 222 -0.63 -10.33 7.96
C PRO A 222 -1.30 -9.40 8.98
N PHE A 223 -1.41 -8.10 8.69
CA PHE A 223 -1.91 -7.07 9.60
C PHE A 223 -3.18 -6.41 9.06
N LEU A 224 -3.97 -5.82 9.95
CA LEU A 224 -5.26 -5.24 9.62
C LEU A 224 -5.10 -3.89 8.90
N ALA A 225 -4.20 -3.05 9.40
CA ALA A 225 -3.91 -1.70 8.93
C ALA A 225 -2.42 -1.39 9.15
N TYR A 226 -1.97 -0.23 8.73
CA TYR A 226 -0.70 0.35 9.16
C TYR A 226 -0.92 1.75 9.69
N GLU A 227 0.09 2.26 10.35
CA GLU A 227 0.15 3.60 10.90
C GLU A 227 1.36 4.33 10.33
N ILE A 228 1.17 5.59 9.97
CA ILE A 228 2.15 6.54 9.46
C ILE A 228 2.21 7.74 10.40
N THR A 229 3.40 8.24 10.71
CA THR A 229 3.56 9.45 11.53
C THR A 229 4.81 10.25 11.19
N ASP A 230 4.84 11.51 11.62
CA ASP A 230 5.97 12.44 11.47
C ASP A 230 7.11 12.13 12.45
N ASP A 231 6.79 11.79 13.70
CA ASP A 231 7.78 11.44 14.73
C ASP A 231 7.28 10.27 15.58
N PRO A 232 7.97 9.12 15.60
CA PRO A 232 7.55 7.93 16.36
C PRO A 232 7.62 8.14 17.89
N ALA A 233 8.38 9.13 18.37
CA ALA A 233 8.52 9.46 19.78
C ALA A 233 7.51 10.51 20.26
N SER A 234 7.13 11.45 19.37
CA SER A 234 6.23 12.55 19.70
C SER A 234 5.38 12.97 18.49
N PRO A 235 4.47 12.11 18.02
CA PRO A 235 3.72 12.35 16.78
C PRO A 235 2.79 13.56 16.92
N LEU A 236 2.74 14.45 15.92
CA LEU A 236 1.72 15.50 15.86
C LEU A 236 0.33 14.87 15.72
N PHE A 237 0.24 13.87 14.84
CA PHE A 237 -0.85 12.92 14.74
C PHE A 237 -0.40 11.68 13.97
N SER A 238 -1.19 10.63 14.07
CA SER A 238 -1.02 9.42 13.27
C SER A 238 -2.02 9.40 12.12
N VAL A 239 -1.60 8.84 10.99
CA VAL A 239 -2.47 8.48 9.87
C VAL A 239 -2.49 6.96 9.77
N TYR A 240 -3.66 6.38 9.55
CA TYR A 240 -3.86 4.95 9.40
C TYR A 240 -4.37 4.65 8.00
N GLY A 241 -3.75 3.67 7.34
CA GLY A 241 -4.23 3.11 6.09
C GLY A 241 -4.71 1.68 6.29
N THR A 242 -5.88 1.34 5.76
CA THR A 242 -6.41 -0.03 5.86
C THR A 242 -5.65 -0.99 4.96
N VAL A 243 -5.64 -2.28 5.34
CA VAL A 243 -5.05 -3.36 4.55
C VAL A 243 -6.04 -4.51 4.42
N ASN A 244 -6.28 -5.24 5.51
CA ASN A 244 -7.22 -6.38 5.55
C ASN A 244 -8.53 -6.04 6.25
N GLY A 245 -8.63 -4.88 6.88
CA GLY A 245 -9.79 -4.48 7.65
C GLY A 245 -9.70 -3.04 8.18
N PRO A 246 -10.58 -2.66 9.11
CA PRO A 246 -11.48 -3.56 9.84
C PRO A 246 -12.71 -3.97 9.03
N GLY A 247 -13.30 -5.13 9.38
CA GLY A 247 -14.53 -5.63 8.75
C GLY A 247 -15.80 -4.82 9.09
N THR A 248 -15.67 -3.77 9.91
CA THR A 248 -16.75 -2.85 10.27
C THR A 248 -16.97 -1.75 9.22
N LEU A 249 -16.02 -1.55 8.31
CA LEU A 249 -16.15 -0.59 7.22
C LEU A 249 -16.99 -1.17 6.08
N SER A 250 -17.70 -0.29 5.38
CA SER A 250 -18.54 -0.64 4.25
C SER A 250 -18.28 0.32 3.08
N PRO A 251 -17.87 -0.19 1.91
CA PRO A 251 -17.45 -1.57 1.64
C PRO A 251 -16.24 -2.00 2.48
N GLN A 252 -16.07 -3.31 2.68
CA GLN A 252 -14.91 -3.82 3.43
C GLN A 252 -13.61 -3.52 2.66
N PRO A 253 -12.52 -3.12 3.35
CA PRO A 253 -11.19 -3.03 2.76
C PRO A 253 -10.83 -4.32 2.03
N THR A 254 -10.30 -4.20 0.81
CA THR A 254 -9.96 -5.36 -0.02
C THR A 254 -8.51 -5.73 0.22
N PRO A 255 -8.21 -6.91 0.82
CA PRO A 255 -6.85 -7.37 1.04
C PRO A 255 -6.00 -7.31 -0.25
N PRO A 256 -4.87 -6.58 -0.26
CA PRO A 256 -3.96 -6.60 -1.40
C PRO A 256 -3.13 -7.90 -1.40
N ASN A 257 -2.70 -8.34 -2.58
CA ASN A 257 -1.73 -9.44 -2.69
C ASN A 257 -0.35 -9.00 -2.20
N MET A 258 -0.03 -7.71 -2.35
CA MET A 258 1.18 -7.09 -1.83
C MET A 258 0.88 -5.65 -1.41
N MET A 259 1.47 -5.25 -0.29
CA MET A 259 1.59 -3.84 0.10
C MET A 259 3.07 -3.53 0.29
N ALA A 260 3.51 -2.33 -0.04
CA ALA A 260 4.89 -1.91 0.20
C ALA A 260 4.94 -0.50 0.79
N TYR A 261 5.76 -0.31 1.81
CA TYR A 261 6.22 0.99 2.30
C TYR A 261 7.54 1.31 1.62
N VAL A 262 7.61 2.42 0.88
CA VAL A 262 8.60 2.63 -0.18
C VAL A 262 9.06 4.08 -0.26
N ARG A 263 10.20 4.31 -0.90
CA ARG A 263 10.60 5.66 -1.33
C ARG A 263 9.65 6.18 -2.40
N TRP A 264 9.05 7.33 -2.18
CA TRP A 264 8.13 7.97 -3.12
C TRP A 264 8.75 8.13 -4.51
N SER A 265 9.93 8.74 -4.62
CA SER A 265 10.52 9.05 -5.93
C SER A 265 10.72 7.80 -6.80
N THR A 266 11.08 6.67 -6.18
CA THR A 266 11.24 5.38 -6.87
C THR A 266 9.89 4.82 -7.29
N ALA A 267 8.92 4.79 -6.37
CA ALA A 267 7.58 4.29 -6.62
C ALA A 267 6.80 5.16 -7.64
N TYR A 268 7.03 6.46 -7.64
CA TYR A 268 6.39 7.38 -8.56
C TYR A 268 6.93 7.18 -9.97
N SER A 269 8.27 7.08 -10.10
CA SER A 269 8.94 6.97 -11.40
C SER A 269 8.77 5.60 -12.05
N ASN A 270 8.46 4.55 -11.28
CA ASN A 270 8.23 3.20 -11.80
C ASN A 270 6.75 2.84 -11.68
N VAL A 271 6.10 2.62 -12.81
CA VAL A 271 4.64 2.48 -12.90
C VAL A 271 4.13 1.22 -12.19
N TRP A 272 4.97 0.18 -12.06
CA TRP A 272 4.57 -1.07 -11.45
C TRP A 272 5.66 -1.75 -10.60
N GLU A 273 6.68 -2.32 -11.26
CA GLU A 273 7.78 -3.04 -10.60
C GLU A 273 8.95 -2.11 -10.29
N PHE A 274 9.51 -2.24 -9.08
CA PHE A 274 10.76 -1.61 -8.68
C PHE A 274 11.33 -2.31 -7.44
N ALA A 275 12.64 -2.13 -7.20
CA ALA A 275 13.26 -2.63 -5.99
C ALA A 275 12.87 -1.78 -4.78
N VAL A 276 12.31 -2.40 -3.75
CA VAL A 276 12.03 -1.75 -2.46
C VAL A 276 13.30 -1.76 -1.62
N THR A 277 13.96 -0.60 -1.55
CA THR A 277 15.24 -0.40 -0.87
C THR A 277 15.34 1.01 -0.32
N GLY A 278 16.14 1.19 0.73
CA GLY A 278 16.41 2.49 1.36
C GLY A 278 15.64 2.69 2.67
N SER A 279 15.83 3.87 3.25
CA SER A 279 15.17 4.35 4.47
C SER A 279 15.23 5.88 4.54
N ASP A 280 14.61 6.48 5.56
CA ASP A 280 14.78 7.89 5.98
C ASP A 280 14.71 8.88 4.81
N ALA A 281 13.64 8.75 4.02
CA ALA A 281 13.43 9.54 2.83
C ALA A 281 11.94 9.71 2.53
N ASP A 282 11.64 10.66 1.64
CA ASP A 282 10.34 10.88 1.00
C ASP A 282 9.58 9.57 0.75
N SER A 283 8.47 9.39 1.46
CA SER A 283 7.87 8.11 1.76
C SER A 283 6.52 7.94 1.08
N ALA A 284 6.22 6.72 0.67
CA ALA A 284 4.98 6.37 0.01
C ALA A 284 4.55 4.96 0.40
N THR A 285 3.31 4.63 0.09
CA THR A 285 2.85 3.25 0.11
C THR A 285 2.27 2.84 -1.22
N CYS A 286 2.51 1.59 -1.59
CA CYS A 286 1.91 0.97 -2.76
C CYS A 286 1.04 -0.22 -2.36
N TYR A 287 -0.15 -0.30 -2.95
CA TYR A 287 -1.02 -1.47 -2.84
C TYR A 287 -1.08 -2.17 -4.19
N TYR A 288 -1.12 -3.50 -4.20
CA TYR A 288 -1.20 -4.31 -5.41
C TYR A 288 -2.27 -5.39 -5.28
N TRP A 289 -3.20 -5.40 -6.24
CA TRP A 289 -4.15 -6.51 -6.45
C TRP A 289 -3.87 -7.10 -7.83
N SER A 290 -3.16 -8.23 -7.87
CA SER A 290 -2.64 -8.82 -9.10
C SER A 290 -2.20 -10.27 -8.91
N PRO A 291 -2.38 -11.15 -9.92
CA PRO A 291 -3.18 -10.93 -11.13
C PRO A 291 -4.68 -11.14 -10.88
N ILE A 292 -5.53 -10.49 -11.68
CA ILE A 292 -6.99 -10.63 -11.68
C ILE A 292 -7.44 -10.93 -13.11
N THR A 293 -8.07 -12.09 -13.33
CA THR A 293 -8.69 -12.42 -14.62
C THR A 293 -10.15 -11.95 -14.62
N LEU A 294 -10.52 -11.07 -15.55
CA LEU A 294 -11.89 -10.63 -15.78
C LEU A 294 -12.44 -11.25 -17.05
N ALA A 295 -13.47 -12.08 -16.93
CA ALA A 295 -14.26 -12.55 -18.07
C ALA A 295 -15.00 -11.36 -18.75
N PRO A 296 -15.48 -11.53 -20.00
CA PRO A 296 -16.36 -10.54 -20.65
C PRO A 296 -17.54 -10.14 -19.76
N GLY A 297 -17.74 -8.84 -19.55
CA GLY A 297 -18.78 -8.28 -18.68
C GLY A 297 -18.52 -8.41 -17.18
N ALA A 298 -17.42 -9.03 -16.76
CA ALA A 298 -17.08 -9.17 -15.35
C ALA A 298 -16.49 -7.87 -14.78
N THR A 299 -16.73 -7.67 -13.49
CA THR A 299 -16.29 -6.50 -12.73
C THR A 299 -15.56 -6.93 -11.47
N ILE A 300 -14.49 -6.22 -11.12
CA ILE A 300 -13.85 -6.27 -9.80
C ILE A 300 -13.87 -4.88 -9.18
N ALA A 301 -13.96 -4.80 -7.85
CA ALA A 301 -13.76 -3.57 -7.09
C ALA A 301 -12.78 -3.82 -5.96
N VAL A 302 -11.85 -2.87 -5.76
CA VAL A 302 -10.89 -2.88 -4.64
C VAL A 302 -11.05 -1.60 -3.84
N THR A 303 -11.09 -1.71 -2.51
CA THR A 303 -11.28 -0.56 -1.62
C THR A 303 -10.18 -0.48 -0.57
N GLN A 304 -9.71 0.73 -0.30
CA GLN A 304 -8.93 1.06 0.89
C GLN A 304 -9.37 2.40 1.50
N TYR A 305 -8.99 2.62 2.75
CA TYR A 305 -9.34 3.80 3.52
C TYR A 305 -8.11 4.44 4.17
N ILE A 306 -8.20 5.74 4.41
CA ILE A 306 -7.23 6.54 5.17
C ILE A 306 -7.98 7.30 6.27
N THR A 307 -7.41 7.38 7.48
CA THR A 307 -7.99 8.14 8.60
C THR A 307 -6.93 8.51 9.62
N THR A 308 -7.14 9.56 10.40
CA THR A 308 -6.34 9.91 11.57
C THR A 308 -6.99 9.46 12.89
N ALA A 309 -8.25 9.00 12.82
CA ALA A 309 -9.01 8.51 13.97
C ALA A 309 -8.81 7.00 14.16
N ILE A 310 -8.16 6.61 15.25
CA ILE A 310 -7.93 5.21 15.60
C ILE A 310 -9.24 4.44 15.81
N GLU A 311 -10.31 5.13 16.20
CA GLU A 311 -11.65 4.58 16.39
C GLU A 311 -12.24 3.96 15.12
N VAL A 312 -11.86 4.48 13.95
CA VAL A 312 -12.27 3.94 12.65
C VAL A 312 -11.63 2.58 12.39
N ILE A 313 -10.38 2.39 12.80
CA ILE A 313 -9.63 1.13 12.65
C ILE A 313 -9.98 0.14 13.77
N GLY A 314 -10.30 0.67 14.95
CA GLY A 314 -10.57 -0.08 16.17
C GLY A 314 -9.31 -0.38 16.99
N PRO A 315 -9.48 -0.69 18.28
CA PRO A 315 -8.36 -1.08 19.13
C PRO A 315 -7.75 -2.40 18.63
N PRO A 316 -6.46 -2.67 18.95
CA PRO A 316 -5.92 -4.00 18.76
C PRO A 316 -6.80 -4.99 19.55
N PRO A 317 -7.07 -6.19 19.01
CA PRO A 317 -7.78 -7.22 19.76
C PRO A 317 -7.03 -7.43 21.07
N ALA A 318 -7.77 -7.50 22.18
CA ALA A 318 -7.19 -7.83 23.46
C ALA A 318 -6.32 -9.09 23.28
N PRO A 319 -5.11 -9.13 23.88
CA PRO A 319 -4.27 -10.31 23.80
C PRO A 319 -5.15 -11.51 24.17
N ARG A 320 -5.23 -12.50 23.27
CA ARG A 320 -5.96 -13.73 23.60
C ARG A 320 -5.43 -14.17 24.96
N PRO A 321 -6.30 -14.49 25.93
CA PRO A 321 -5.84 -14.99 27.22
C PRO A 321 -4.83 -16.09 26.92
N ILE A 322 -3.58 -15.88 27.34
CA ILE A 322 -2.60 -16.98 27.31
C ILE A 322 -3.32 -18.10 28.04
N PRO A 323 -3.49 -19.30 27.45
CA PRO A 323 -4.05 -20.41 28.17
C PRO A 323 -3.21 -20.58 29.43
N THR A 324 -3.69 -20.06 30.55
CA THR A 324 -3.10 -20.37 31.82
C THR A 324 -3.37 -21.85 31.99
N MET A 325 -2.37 -22.60 32.47
CA MET A 325 -2.68 -23.95 32.92
C MET A 325 -3.87 -23.84 33.86
N SER A 326 -4.91 -24.64 33.60
CA SER A 326 -6.02 -24.74 34.53
C SER A 326 -5.45 -25.08 35.91
N GLU A 327 -6.20 -24.80 36.97
CA GLU A 327 -5.79 -25.19 38.32
C GLU A 327 -5.37 -26.68 38.36
N TRP A 328 -6.11 -27.53 37.65
CA TRP A 328 -5.75 -28.93 37.41
C TRP A 328 -4.46 -29.13 36.62
N GLY A 329 -4.22 -28.36 35.57
CA GLY A 329 -2.95 -28.38 34.82
C GLY A 329 -1.75 -28.04 35.71
N MET A 330 -1.89 -27.04 36.60
CA MET A 330 -0.85 -26.69 37.57
C MET A 330 -0.65 -27.80 38.62
N ILE A 331 -1.73 -28.40 39.14
CA ILE A 331 -1.66 -29.52 40.09
C ILE A 331 -0.95 -30.73 39.46
N ILE A 332 -1.34 -31.11 38.24
CA ILE A 332 -0.73 -32.23 37.53
C ILE A 332 0.75 -31.97 37.29
N MET A 333 1.11 -30.77 36.84
CA MET A 333 2.53 -30.41 36.64
C MET A 333 3.31 -30.47 37.96
N ALA A 334 2.74 -29.97 39.06
CA ALA A 334 3.37 -30.05 40.39
C ALA A 334 3.56 -31.50 40.85
N LEU A 335 2.58 -32.38 40.62
CA LEU A 335 2.67 -33.81 40.94
C LEU A 335 3.72 -34.53 40.08
N ILE A 336 3.85 -34.19 38.80
CA ILE A 336 4.89 -34.74 37.92
C ILE A 336 6.28 -34.31 38.40
N LEU A 337 6.45 -33.03 38.75
CA LEU A 337 7.71 -32.51 39.27
C LEU A 337 8.07 -33.16 40.61
N ALA A 338 7.11 -33.28 41.54
CA ALA A 338 7.32 -33.96 42.83
C ALA A 338 7.65 -35.45 42.64
N GLY A 339 6.92 -36.14 41.76
CA GLY A 339 7.14 -37.56 41.44
C GLY A 339 8.52 -37.80 40.83
N SER A 340 8.96 -36.95 39.90
CA SER A 340 10.29 -37.05 39.29
C SER A 340 11.43 -36.81 40.29
N ALA A 341 11.26 -35.88 41.23
CA ALA A 341 12.21 -35.66 42.32
C ALA A 341 12.33 -36.89 43.24
N ILE A 342 11.20 -37.49 43.64
CA ILE A 342 11.18 -38.71 44.46
C ILE A 342 11.86 -39.87 43.73
N TRP A 343 11.56 -40.05 42.44
CA TRP A 343 12.18 -41.09 41.63
C TRP A 343 13.71 -40.92 41.52
N MET A 344 14.19 -39.69 41.30
CA MET A 344 15.62 -39.39 41.28
C MET A 344 16.30 -39.65 42.63
N MET A 345 15.66 -39.31 43.75
CA MET A 345 16.19 -39.58 45.10
C MET A 345 16.30 -41.09 45.38
N ARG A 346 15.29 -41.87 45.00
CA ARG A 346 15.33 -43.34 45.15
C ARG A 346 16.44 -43.96 44.31
N ARG A 347 16.62 -43.49 43.07
CA ARG A 347 17.66 -44.03 42.18
C ARG A 347 19.08 -43.82 42.74
N ARG A 348 19.32 -42.72 43.46
CA ARG A 348 20.60 -42.43 44.13
C ARG A 348 20.89 -43.30 45.35
N GLN A 349 19.89 -43.90 45.99
CA GLN A 349 20.10 -44.75 47.17
C GLN A 349 20.44 -46.20 46.83
N VAL A 350 20.26 -46.61 45.56
CA VAL A 350 20.48 -47.99 45.10
C VAL A 350 21.77 -48.11 44.27
N SER A 351 22.52 -47.01 44.11
CA SER A 351 23.86 -46.99 43.49
C SER A 351 24.93 -46.78 44.54
#